data_AF-G0P3G1-F1
#
_entry.id   AF-G0P3G1-F1
#
_cell.length_a   1.000
_cell.length_b   1.000
_cell.length_c   1.000
_cell.angle_alpha   90.00
_cell.angle_beta   90.00
_cell.angle_gamma   90.00
#
_symmetry.space_group_name_H-M   'P 1'
#
loop_
_entity.id
_entity.type
_entity.pdbx_description
1 polymer ?
#
loop_
_entity_poly.entity_id
_entity_poly.type
_entity_poly.pdbx_seq_one_letter_code
_entity_poly.pdbx_strand_id
1 'polypeptide(L)'
;MSEVFQTNDVVFRACVLYETLHGKSVEEAYENMKKVKPNVEYSDFEYWYFRFSNGRHELNHDRSTDPSLADMPTNVMEKIFEHLDLMDKLCTRKVCRKLRAVIDDQASSFDGEIEIRITGKICKILYQSDEIKYSAQENGNYLLETPRKKISLKDSLQDSDF
;
A
#
# COMPACT_ATOMS: atom_id res chain seq x y z
N MET A 1 27.16 0.06 23.15
CA MET A 1 25.76 -0.44 23.26
C MET A 1 25.02 -0.49 21.93
N SER A 2 25.46 0.20 20.88
CA SER A 2 24.77 0.28 19.58
C SER A 2 24.84 -0.98 18.69
N GLU A 3 25.86 -1.83 18.83
CA GLU A 3 26.05 -2.99 17.92
C GLU A 3 25.03 -4.12 18.13
N VAL A 4 24.51 -4.31 19.35
CA VAL A 4 23.54 -5.36 19.68
C VAL A 4 22.19 -5.11 18.99
N PHE A 5 21.79 -3.86 18.86
CA PHE A 5 20.52 -3.45 18.23
C PHE A 5 20.57 -3.53 16.69
N GLN A 6 21.76 -3.49 16.10
CA GLN A 6 21.92 -3.53 14.65
C GLN A 6 21.83 -4.95 14.10
N THR A 7 22.25 -5.94 14.88
CA THR A 7 22.40 -7.34 14.44
C THR A 7 21.26 -8.26 14.89
N ASN A 8 20.48 -7.85 15.90
CA ASN A 8 19.39 -8.66 16.43
C ASN A 8 18.03 -8.01 16.18
N ASP A 9 17.32 -8.52 15.17
CA ASP A 9 15.99 -8.02 14.81
C ASP A 9 14.96 -8.18 15.94
N VAL A 10 15.10 -9.18 16.81
CA VAL A 10 14.19 -9.37 17.96
C VAL A 10 14.33 -8.22 18.94
N VAL A 11 15.56 -7.77 19.20
CA VAL A 11 15.82 -6.63 20.08
C VAL A 11 15.26 -5.35 19.46
N PHE A 12 15.47 -5.14 18.16
CA PHE A 12 14.86 -4.02 17.44
C PHE A 12 13.33 -4.02 17.57
N ARG A 13 12.68 -5.17 17.32
CA ARG A 13 11.23 -5.32 17.45
C ARG A 13 10.74 -5.06 18.87
N ALA A 14 11.50 -5.46 19.90
CA ALA A 14 11.16 -5.14 21.28
C ALA A 14 11.18 -3.63 21.56
N CYS A 15 12.11 -2.88 20.96
CA CYS A 15 12.11 -1.41 21.03
C CYS A 15 10.89 -0.80 20.33
N VAL A 16 10.50 -1.32 19.16
CA VAL A 16 9.27 -0.86 18.47
C VAL A 16 8.05 -1.12 19.34
N LEU A 17 7.92 -2.32 19.92
CA LEU A 17 6.82 -2.66 20.83
C LEU A 17 6.78 -1.71 22.04
N TYR A 18 7.95 -1.37 22.60
CA TYR A 18 8.05 -0.39 23.68
C TYR A 18 7.47 0.97 23.27
N GLU A 19 7.90 1.55 22.14
CA GLU A 19 7.36 2.83 21.67
C GLU A 19 5.84 2.78 21.46
N THR A 20 5.35 1.70 20.82
CA THR A 20 3.92 1.50 20.56
C THR A 20 3.09 1.43 21.84
N LEU A 21 3.54 0.69 22.86
CA LEU A 21 2.84 0.59 24.14
C LEU A 21 2.82 1.90 24.93
N HIS A 22 3.77 2.82 24.66
CA HIS A 22 3.79 4.15 25.26
C HIS A 22 2.95 5.18 24.48
N GLY A 23 2.18 4.73 23.48
CA GLY A 23 1.25 5.59 22.74
C GLY A 23 1.96 6.65 21.89
N LYS A 24 3.23 6.42 21.53
CA LYS A 24 3.98 7.31 20.62
C LYS A 24 3.35 7.28 19.25
N SER A 25 3.32 8.41 18.54
CA SER A 25 2.84 8.40 17.14
C SER A 25 3.79 7.58 16.27
N VAL A 26 3.31 7.12 15.10
CA VAL A 26 4.14 6.34 14.16
C VAL A 26 5.38 7.12 13.72
N GLU A 27 5.25 8.43 13.50
CA GLU A 27 6.35 9.30 13.12
C GLU A 27 7.35 9.49 14.26
N GLU A 28 6.87 9.75 15.49
CA GLU A 28 7.73 9.92 16.65
C GLU A 28 8.50 8.64 16.96
N ALA A 29 7.80 7.50 16.96
CA ALA A 29 8.39 6.19 17.16
C ALA A 29 9.44 5.89 16.07
N TYR A 30 9.16 6.20 14.80
CA TYR A 30 10.12 5.99 13.72
C TYR A 30 11.42 6.78 13.90
N GLU A 31 11.31 8.07 14.25
CA GLU A 31 12.48 8.91 14.51
C GLU A 31 13.29 8.43 15.72
N ASN A 32 12.64 7.89 16.75
CA ASN A 32 13.34 7.23 17.85
C ASN A 32 14.02 5.94 17.40
N MET A 33 13.37 5.14 16.55
CA MET A 33 13.93 3.89 16.04
C MET A 33 15.13 4.11 15.11
N LYS A 34 15.17 5.20 14.35
CA LYS A 34 16.37 5.60 13.60
C LYS A 34 17.59 5.88 14.47
N LYS A 35 17.40 6.36 15.71
CA LYS A 35 18.52 6.55 16.65
C LYS A 35 19.08 5.21 17.14
N VAL A 36 18.22 4.17 17.20
CA VAL A 36 18.58 2.82 17.62
C VAL A 36 19.20 2.00 16.47
N LYS A 37 18.56 2.03 15.29
CA LYS A 37 18.99 1.34 14.07
C LYS A 37 18.92 2.34 12.89
N PRO A 38 20.02 3.08 12.61
CA PRO A 38 20.01 4.15 11.60
C PRO A 38 19.63 3.73 10.18
N ASN A 39 19.93 2.49 9.82
CA ASN A 39 19.67 1.93 8.49
C ASN A 39 18.35 1.14 8.43
N VAL A 40 17.39 1.42 9.32
CA VAL A 40 16.08 0.78 9.28
C VAL A 40 15.24 1.38 8.15
N GLU A 41 14.69 0.51 7.30
CA GLU A 41 13.70 0.90 6.30
C GLU A 41 12.37 1.22 6.98
N TYR A 42 11.71 2.29 6.51
CA TYR A 42 10.43 2.70 7.08
C TYR A 42 9.39 1.57 6.99
N SER A 43 9.35 0.84 5.88
CA SER A 43 8.41 -0.26 5.66
C SER A 43 8.59 -1.44 6.63
N ASP A 44 9.81 -1.68 7.11
CA ASP A 44 10.07 -2.72 8.11
C ASP A 44 9.63 -2.25 9.49
N PHE A 45 9.95 -1.01 9.85
CA PHE A 45 9.47 -0.40 11.09
C PHE A 45 7.93 -0.34 11.15
N GLU A 46 7.31 0.20 10.10
CA GLU A 46 5.87 0.44 10.00
C GLU A 46 5.07 -0.85 10.18
N TYR A 47 5.53 -1.93 9.54
CA TYR A 47 4.93 -3.26 9.70
C TYR A 47 4.89 -3.69 11.17
N TRP A 48 6.00 -3.60 11.89
CA TRP A 48 6.06 -4.01 13.31
C TRP A 48 5.25 -3.06 14.19
N TYR A 49 5.33 -1.76 13.96
CA TYR A 49 4.58 -0.75 14.70
C TYR A 49 3.06 -1.01 14.63
N PHE A 50 2.52 -1.18 13.41
CA PHE A 50 1.07 -1.43 13.26
C PHE A 50 0.66 -2.83 13.72
N ARG A 51 1.52 -3.83 13.57
CA ARG A 51 1.29 -5.15 14.17
C ARG A 51 1.10 -5.03 15.69
N PHE A 52 2.00 -4.32 16.36
CA PHE A 52 1.95 -4.16 17.81
C PHE A 52 0.81 -3.26 18.25
N SER A 53 0.47 -2.22 17.49
CA SER A 53 -0.68 -1.36 17.81
C SER A 53 -2.01 -2.10 17.73
N ASN A 54 -2.07 -3.18 16.94
CA ASN A 54 -3.20 -4.10 16.85
C ASN A 54 -3.14 -5.25 17.89
N GLY A 55 -2.27 -5.15 18.91
CA GLY A 55 -2.19 -6.11 20.03
C GLY A 55 -1.41 -7.39 19.75
N ARG A 56 -0.79 -7.53 18.56
CA ARG A 56 -0.09 -8.77 18.15
C ARG A 56 1.39 -8.72 18.52
N HIS A 57 1.72 -8.92 19.80
CA HIS A 57 3.05 -8.65 20.38
C HIS A 57 4.13 -9.73 20.16
N GLU A 58 3.88 -10.75 19.32
CA GLU A 58 4.86 -11.80 19.06
C GLU A 58 6.08 -11.27 18.28
N LEU A 59 7.24 -11.19 18.94
CA LEU A 59 8.46 -10.62 18.36
C LEU A 59 9.07 -11.46 17.23
N ASN A 60 8.83 -12.77 17.24
CA ASN A 60 9.40 -13.72 16.26
C ASN A 60 8.45 -14.08 15.13
N HIS A 61 7.38 -13.31 14.95
CA HIS A 61 6.38 -13.61 13.93
C HIS A 61 6.98 -13.62 12.52
N ASP A 62 6.62 -14.64 11.74
CA ASP A 62 6.98 -14.76 10.34
C ASP A 62 6.00 -13.95 9.46
N ARG A 63 6.46 -12.81 8.95
CA ARG A 63 5.66 -11.93 8.08
C ARG A 63 5.14 -12.64 6.84
N SER A 64 5.79 -13.71 6.37
CA SER A 64 5.34 -14.44 5.18
C SER A 64 4.04 -15.22 5.38
N THR A 65 3.63 -15.44 6.64
CA THR A 65 2.36 -16.10 6.97
C THR A 65 1.19 -15.13 7.06
N ASP A 66 1.43 -13.82 6.99
CA ASP A 66 0.35 -12.84 7.05
C ASP A 66 -0.45 -12.86 5.74
N PRO A 67 -1.80 -12.78 5.81
CA PRO A 67 -2.63 -12.75 4.62
C PRO A 67 -2.32 -11.50 3.80
N SER A 68 -2.16 -11.68 2.50
CA SER A 68 -2.02 -10.60 1.53
C SER A 68 -3.39 -10.11 1.05
N LEU A 69 -3.41 -8.96 0.37
CA LEU A 69 -4.62 -8.49 -0.31
C LEU A 69 -5.20 -9.55 -1.26
N ALA A 70 -4.36 -10.38 -1.88
CA ALA A 70 -4.79 -11.44 -2.78
C ALA A 70 -5.42 -12.64 -2.06
N ASP A 71 -5.23 -12.80 -0.75
CA ASP A 71 -5.83 -13.91 0.02
C ASP A 71 -7.26 -13.61 0.48
N MET A 72 -7.68 -12.35 0.33
CA MET A 72 -9.04 -11.92 0.65
C MET A 72 -10.09 -12.69 -0.18
N PRO A 73 -11.27 -13.00 0.42
CA PRO A 73 -12.40 -13.57 -0.31
C PRO A 73 -12.87 -12.66 -1.45
N THR A 74 -13.27 -13.26 -2.57
CA THR A 74 -13.67 -12.53 -3.79
C THR A 74 -14.82 -11.56 -3.55
N ASN A 75 -15.83 -11.97 -2.77
CA ASN A 75 -16.98 -11.11 -2.45
C ASN A 75 -16.61 -9.85 -1.65
N VAL A 76 -15.49 -9.86 -0.92
CA VAL A 76 -14.99 -8.66 -0.24
C VAL A 76 -14.22 -7.78 -1.21
N MET A 77 -13.43 -8.38 -2.11
CA MET A 77 -12.75 -7.64 -3.19
C MET A 77 -13.76 -6.91 -4.08
N GLU A 78 -14.84 -7.58 -4.49
CA GLU A 78 -15.93 -7.01 -5.28
C GLU A 78 -16.49 -5.76 -4.60
N LYS A 79 -16.86 -5.85 -3.32
CA LYS A 79 -17.35 -4.72 -2.53
C LYS A 79 -16.36 -3.56 -2.45
N ILE A 80 -15.07 -3.84 -2.30
CA ILE A 80 -14.05 -2.79 -2.32
C ILE A 80 -13.98 -2.14 -3.71
N PHE A 81 -14.00 -2.94 -4.77
CA PHE A 81 -13.85 -2.48 -6.15
C PHE A 81 -15.09 -1.74 -6.69
N GLU A 82 -16.28 -1.97 -6.12
CA GLU A 82 -17.47 -1.14 -6.35
C GLU A 82 -17.23 0.34 -6.04
N HIS A 83 -16.34 0.66 -5.10
CA HIS A 83 -16.03 2.03 -4.70
C HIS A 83 -14.89 2.66 -5.52
N LEU A 84 -14.28 1.90 -6.44
CA LEU A 84 -13.21 2.40 -7.30
C LEU A 84 -13.77 3.03 -8.57
N ASP A 85 -13.25 4.19 -8.94
CA ASP A 85 -13.53 4.80 -10.24
C ASP A 85 -12.83 4.04 -11.39
N LEU A 86 -13.09 4.45 -12.64
CA LEU A 86 -12.51 3.82 -13.82
C LEU A 86 -10.98 3.75 -13.73
N MET A 87 -10.34 4.85 -13.34
CA MET A 87 -8.88 4.96 -13.39
C MET A 87 -8.24 4.12 -12.29
N ASP A 88 -8.82 4.12 -11.09
CA ASP A 88 -8.42 3.26 -10.00
C ASP A 88 -8.61 1.78 -10.34
N LYS A 89 -9.75 1.41 -10.96
CA LYS A 89 -9.97 0.03 -11.44
C LYS A 89 -8.91 -0.38 -12.46
N LEU A 90 -8.63 0.45 -13.46
CA LEU A 90 -7.60 0.17 -14.46
C LEU A 90 -6.21 0.05 -13.84
N CYS A 91 -5.91 0.83 -12.80
CA CYS A 91 -4.67 0.71 -12.03
C CYS A 91 -4.61 -0.60 -11.24
N THR A 92 -5.64 -0.91 -10.46
CA THR A 92 -5.74 -2.13 -9.63
C THR A 92 -5.68 -3.40 -10.47
N ARG A 93 -6.28 -3.39 -11.66
CA ARG A 93 -6.24 -4.50 -12.65
C ARG A 93 -4.81 -4.92 -13.04
N LYS A 94 -3.82 -4.03 -12.87
CA LYS A 94 -2.41 -4.31 -13.22
C LYS A 94 -1.63 -4.96 -12.09
N VAL A 95 -2.13 -4.94 -10.85
CA VAL A 95 -1.40 -5.35 -9.66
C VAL A 95 -1.17 -6.85 -9.63
N CYS A 96 -2.22 -7.67 -9.79
CA CYS A 96 -2.07 -9.13 -9.87
C CYS A 96 -3.19 -9.79 -10.69
N ARG A 97 -2.99 -11.07 -11.05
CA ARG A 97 -3.97 -11.84 -11.86
C ARG A 97 -5.32 -12.01 -11.18
N LYS A 98 -5.34 -12.18 -9.85
CA LYS A 98 -6.59 -12.35 -9.10
C LYS A 98 -7.42 -11.07 -9.11
N LEU A 99 -6.83 -9.93 -8.75
CA LEU A 99 -7.54 -8.64 -8.79
C LEU A 99 -8.00 -8.29 -10.21
N ARG A 100 -7.19 -8.61 -11.22
CA ARG A 100 -7.58 -8.47 -12.63
C ARG A 100 -8.84 -9.25 -12.96
N ALA A 101 -8.91 -10.52 -12.56
CA ALA A 101 -10.06 -11.37 -12.86
C ALA A 101 -11.34 -10.81 -12.21
N VAL A 102 -11.27 -10.35 -10.96
CA VAL A 102 -12.42 -9.77 -10.26
C VAL A 102 -12.88 -8.47 -10.92
N ILE A 103 -11.96 -7.58 -11.28
CA ILE A 103 -12.29 -6.32 -11.97
C ILE A 103 -12.87 -6.57 -13.35
N ASP A 104 -12.34 -7.55 -14.09
CA ASP A 104 -12.80 -7.86 -15.45
C ASP A 104 -14.20 -8.51 -15.45
N ASP A 105 -14.59 -9.21 -14.37
CA ASP A 105 -15.93 -9.78 -14.19
C ASP A 105 -16.96 -8.75 -13.70
N GLN A 106 -16.49 -7.70 -13.01
CA GLN A 106 -17.36 -6.68 -12.44
C GLN A 106 -17.94 -5.75 -13.51
N ALA A 107 -19.26 -5.83 -13.71
CA ALA A 107 -19.98 -4.87 -14.54
C ALA A 107 -19.74 -3.44 -14.05
N SER A 108 -19.23 -2.59 -14.94
CA SER A 108 -18.92 -1.20 -14.63
C SER A 108 -19.55 -0.27 -15.66
N SER A 109 -20.34 0.69 -15.18
CA SER A 109 -20.81 1.84 -15.95
C SER A 109 -19.96 3.05 -15.59
N PHE A 110 -19.62 3.87 -16.58
CA PHE A 110 -18.81 5.06 -16.38
C PHE A 110 -19.52 6.26 -17.01
N ASP A 111 -19.69 7.32 -16.23
CA ASP A 111 -20.32 8.56 -16.65
C ASP A 111 -19.23 9.53 -17.15
N GLY A 112 -18.90 9.43 -18.43
CA GLY A 112 -17.92 10.32 -19.04
C GLY A 112 -17.36 9.83 -20.37
N GLU A 113 -16.57 10.70 -20.99
CA GLU A 113 -15.83 10.36 -22.20
C GLU A 113 -14.50 9.70 -21.82
N ILE A 114 -14.21 8.58 -22.49
CA ILE A 114 -12.92 7.90 -22.39
C ILE A 114 -12.18 8.17 -23.70
N GLU A 115 -10.98 8.75 -23.58
CA GLU A 115 -10.12 8.97 -24.73
C GLU A 115 -8.90 8.06 -24.68
N ILE A 116 -8.65 7.34 -25.78
CA ILE A 116 -7.45 6.55 -25.95
C ILE A 116 -6.61 7.17 -27.05
N ARG A 117 -5.40 7.65 -26.71
CA ARG A 117 -4.45 8.21 -27.66
C ARG A 117 -3.28 7.27 -27.84
N ILE A 118 -3.09 6.77 -29.05
CA ILE A 118 -1.95 5.93 -29.42
C ILE A 118 -1.08 6.71 -30.40
N THR A 119 0.18 6.85 -30.05
CA THR A 119 1.23 7.42 -30.89
C THR A 119 2.37 6.40 -31.03
N GLY A 120 3.34 6.64 -31.92
CA GLY A 120 4.42 5.69 -32.17
C GLY A 120 5.26 5.29 -30.94
N LYS A 121 5.27 6.10 -29.87
CA LYS A 121 6.07 5.83 -28.65
C LYS A 121 5.26 5.83 -27.35
N ILE A 122 4.00 6.25 -27.39
CA ILE A 122 3.19 6.50 -26.19
C ILE A 122 1.75 6.04 -26.43
N CYS A 123 1.19 5.33 -25.44
CA CYS A 123 -0.25 5.09 -25.32
C CYS A 123 -0.76 5.83 -24.08
N LYS A 124 -1.87 6.55 -24.20
CA LYS A 124 -2.52 7.25 -23.09
C LYS A 124 -3.99 6.86 -23.01
N ILE A 125 -4.48 6.69 -21.80
CA ILE A 125 -5.90 6.58 -21.48
C ILE A 125 -6.23 7.79 -20.64
N LEU A 126 -7.16 8.62 -21.12
CA LEU A 126 -7.66 9.79 -20.41
C LEU A 126 -9.11 9.55 -20.01
N TYR A 127 -9.42 9.91 -18.78
CA TYR A 127 -10.79 9.93 -18.28
C TYR A 127 -10.93 11.10 -17.32
N GLN A 128 -11.84 12.03 -17.64
CA GLN A 128 -11.99 13.29 -16.91
C GLN A 128 -10.66 14.06 -16.82
N SER A 129 -10.13 14.30 -15.62
CA SER A 129 -8.85 14.98 -15.38
C SER A 129 -7.66 14.03 -15.22
N ASP A 130 -7.89 12.72 -15.25
CA ASP A 130 -6.88 11.71 -14.96
C ASP A 130 -6.28 11.10 -16.24
N GLU A 131 -5.00 10.77 -16.18
CA GLU A 131 -4.23 10.16 -17.28
C GLU A 131 -3.47 8.91 -16.80
N ILE A 132 -3.65 7.79 -17.50
CA ILE A 132 -2.74 6.64 -17.45
C ILE A 132 -1.90 6.68 -18.72
N LYS A 133 -0.57 6.67 -18.58
CA LYS A 133 0.36 6.78 -19.70
C LYS A 133 1.35 5.62 -19.72
N TYR A 134 1.53 5.07 -20.91
CA TYR A 134 2.53 4.07 -21.23
C TYR A 134 3.52 4.70 -22.20
N SER A 135 4.80 4.70 -21.87
CA SER A 135 5.84 5.20 -22.76
C SER A 135 6.94 4.17 -22.95
N ALA A 136 7.37 3.98 -24.20
CA ALA A 136 8.52 3.14 -24.50
C ALA A 136 9.80 3.75 -23.92
N GLN A 137 10.63 2.91 -23.32
CA GLN A 137 11.93 3.27 -22.77
C GLN A 137 13.05 2.80 -23.72
N GLU A 138 14.23 3.42 -23.64
CA GLU A 138 15.37 3.10 -24.51
C GLU A 138 15.87 1.65 -24.34
N ASN A 139 15.64 1.06 -23.17
CA ASN A 139 16.00 -0.32 -22.86
C ASN A 139 14.99 -1.36 -23.37
N GLY A 140 14.00 -0.96 -24.18
CA GLY A 140 12.96 -1.85 -24.69
C GLY A 140 11.82 -2.17 -23.72
N ASN A 141 11.86 -1.63 -22.49
CA ASN A 141 10.75 -1.74 -21.54
C ASN A 141 9.71 -0.63 -21.75
N TYR A 142 8.63 -0.69 -20.99
CA TYR A 142 7.59 0.33 -20.96
C TYR A 142 7.47 0.92 -19.55
N LEU A 143 7.47 2.24 -19.46
CA LEU A 143 7.16 2.95 -18.23
C LEU A 143 5.65 3.19 -18.16
N LEU A 144 5.06 2.80 -17.04
CA LEU A 144 3.68 3.09 -16.70
C LEU A 144 3.64 4.26 -15.70
N GLU A 145 2.94 5.31 -16.07
CA GLU A 145 2.59 6.43 -15.20
C GLU A 145 1.09 6.36 -14.91
N THR A 146 0.72 6.40 -13.63
CA THR A 146 -0.68 6.42 -13.16
C THR A 146 -0.92 7.67 -12.33
N PRO A 147 -2.17 8.15 -12.23
CA PRO A 147 -2.52 9.25 -11.35
C PRO A 147 -2.11 8.91 -9.90
N ARG A 148 -1.40 9.83 -9.23
CA ARG A 148 -1.15 9.71 -7.79
C ARG A 148 -2.21 10.51 -7.05
N LYS A 149 -3.18 9.82 -6.47
CA LYS A 149 -4.14 10.44 -5.55
C LYS A 149 -3.40 10.81 -4.26
N LYS A 150 -3.46 12.09 -3.88
CA LYS A 150 -3.04 12.52 -2.55
C LYS A 150 -4.15 12.12 -1.58
N ILE A 151 -3.93 11.06 -0.82
CA ILE A 151 -4.83 10.66 0.26
C ILE A 151 -4.54 11.60 1.44
N SER A 152 -5.51 12.43 1.83
CA SER A 152 -5.48 13.11 3.12
C SER A 152 -6.22 12.24 4.11
N LEU A 153 -5.48 11.54 4.98
CA LEU A 153 -6.04 10.84 6.13
C LEU A 153 -6.45 11.90 7.17
N LYS A 154 -7.63 12.51 7.02
CA LYS A 154 -8.16 13.41 8.05
C LYS A 154 -9.53 13.05 8.61
N ASP A 155 -10.30 12.14 8.03
CA ASP A 155 -11.70 11.96 8.44
C ASP A 155 -12.16 10.49 8.59
N SER A 156 -11.41 9.62 9.27
CA SER A 156 -11.92 8.26 9.58
C SER A 156 -11.31 7.58 10.80
N LEU A 157 -11.16 8.31 11.91
CA LEU A 157 -11.10 7.73 13.26
C LEU A 157 -11.90 8.62 14.21
N GLN A 158 -13.18 8.83 13.89
CA GLN A 158 -14.20 9.05 14.91
C GLN A 158 -15.17 7.88 14.82
N ASP A 159 -15.45 7.32 15.99
CA ASP A 159 -16.42 6.26 16.29
C ASP A 159 -15.96 4.82 16.05
N SER A 160 -15.31 4.25 17.07
CA SER A 160 -15.78 2.99 17.65
C SER A 160 -15.42 2.95 19.13
N ASP A 161 -16.33 3.47 19.96
CA ASP A 161 -16.49 3.02 21.35
C ASP A 161 -17.09 1.61 21.30
N PHE A 162 -16.30 0.61 21.69
CA PHE A 162 -16.76 -0.63 22.32
C PHE A 162 -15.68 -1.17 23.26
#